data_AF-A0A133KAK3-F1
#
_entry.id   AF-A0A133KAK3-F1
#
_cell.length_a   1.000
_cell.length_b   1.000
_cell.length_c   1.000
_cell.angle_alpha   90.00
_cell.angle_beta   90.00
_cell.angle_gamma   90.00
#
_symmetry.space_group_name_H-M   'P 1'
#
loop_
_entity.id
_entity.type
_entity.pdbx_description
1 polymer ?
#
loop_
_entity_poly.entity_id
_entity_poly.type
_entity_poly.pdbx_seq_one_letter_code
_entity_poly.pdbx_strand_id
1 'polypeptide(L)' 'CIYQLRGVRPFLSDKFDITKHKNYKLLEDYDKKNLFDVEEYLTNRDKIKINRNSLITRL' A
#
# COMPACT_ATOMS: atom_id res chain seq x y z
N CYS A 1 0.50 -14.70 -15.61
CA CYS A 1 0.28 -13.30 -16.08
C CYS A 1 1.24 -13.05 -17.22
N ILE A 2 0.83 -12.39 -18.31
CA ILE A 2 1.76 -11.98 -19.37
C ILE A 2 2.44 -10.70 -18.88
N TYR A 3 3.66 -10.82 -18.38
CA TYR A 3 4.46 -9.67 -17.96
C TYR A 3 5.20 -9.11 -19.19
N GLN A 4 4.92 -7.84 -19.51
CA GLN A 4 5.70 -7.09 -20.51
C GLN A 4 6.67 -6.17 -19.78
N LEU A 5 7.91 -6.63 -19.67
CA LEU A 5 9.04 -5.80 -19.24
C LEU A 5 9.64 -5.11 -20.47
N ARG A 6 9.95 -3.82 -20.39
CA ARG A 6 10.56 -3.09 -21.52
C ARG A 6 11.94 -3.67 -21.83
N GLY A 7 12.18 -4.01 -23.10
CA GLY A 7 13.48 -4.47 -23.59
C GLY A 7 13.76 -5.97 -23.44
N VAL A 8 12.80 -6.78 -22.98
CA VAL A 8 12.94 -8.24 -22.92
C VAL A 8 11.82 -8.96 -23.67
N ARG A 9 12.11 -10.17 -24.14
CA ARG A 9 11.14 -11.03 -24.81
C ARG A 9 9.98 -11.33 -23.85
N PRO A 10 8.70 -11.15 -24.25
CA PRO A 10 7.58 -11.54 -23.42
C PRO A 10 7.71 -13.01 -23.00
N PHE A 11 7.56 -13.25 -21.71
CA PHE A 11 7.57 -14.58 -21.13
C PHE A 11 6.34 -14.76 -20.24
N LEU A 12 5.84 -15.99 -20.20
CA LEU A 12 4.81 -16.33 -19.23
C LEU A 12 5.50 -16.46 -17.88
N SER A 13 5.07 -15.63 -16.92
CA SER A 13 5.42 -15.83 -15.52
C SER A 13 4.22 -16.38 -14.78
N ASP A 14 4.48 -17.36 -13.93
CA ASP A 14 3.53 -17.77 -12.92
C ASP A 14 3.33 -16.60 -11.96
N LYS A 15 2.08 -16.15 -11.87
CA LYS A 15 1.74 -15.03 -10.99
C LYS A 15 1.96 -15.50 -9.55
N PHE A 16 2.69 -14.70 -8.77
CA PHE A 16 2.77 -14.94 -7.33
C PHE A 16 1.37 -14.91 -6.71
N ASP A 17 1.06 -15.93 -5.93
CA ASP A 17 -0.19 -16.00 -5.17
C ASP A 17 -0.10 -15.05 -3.99
N ILE A 18 -0.80 -13.92 -4.12
CA ILE A 18 -0.77 -12.82 -3.15
C ILE A 18 -1.29 -13.25 -1.77
N THR A 19 -2.14 -14.30 -1.70
CA THR A 19 -2.68 -14.83 -0.44
C THR A 19 -1.59 -15.42 0.45
N LYS A 20 -0.47 -15.86 -0.13
CA LYS A 20 0.68 -16.44 0.57
C LYS A 20 1.62 -15.38 1.15
N HIS A 21 1.40 -14.10 0.85
CA HIS A 21 2.25 -13.04 1.36
C HIS A 21 1.97 -12.78 2.85
N LYS A 22 3.04 -12.61 3.66
CA LYS A 22 2.95 -12.35 5.11
C LYS A 22 2.04 -11.17 5.50
N ASN A 23 1.94 -10.17 4.62
CA ASN A 23 1.15 -8.95 4.85
C ASN A 23 -0.20 -8.95 4.13
N TYR A 24 -0.63 -10.08 3.52
CA TYR A 24 -1.91 -10.16 2.80
C TYR A 24 -3.10 -9.75 3.68
N LYS A 25 -3.02 -10.02 4.99
CA LYS A 25 -4.00 -9.61 6.00
C LYS A 25 -4.31 -8.11 6.10
N LEU A 26 -3.48 -7.26 5.49
CA LEU A 26 -3.64 -5.80 5.48
C LEU A 26 -4.38 -5.29 4.24
N LEU A 27 -4.69 -6.17 3.28
CA LEU A 27 -5.40 -5.79 2.06
C LEU A 27 -6.92 -5.82 2.30
N GLU A 28 -7.63 -5.04 1.49
CA GLU A 28 -9.09 -5.08 1.36
C GLU A 28 -9.58 -6.48 0.97
N ASP A 29 -8.84 -7.16 0.08
CA ASP A 29 -9.14 -8.52 -0.38
C ASP A 29 -9.20 -9.56 0.76
N TYR A 30 -8.56 -9.26 1.90
CA TYR A 30 -8.62 -10.11 3.10
C TYR A 30 -9.78 -9.72 4.03
N ASP A 31 -9.95 -8.43 4.31
CA ASP A 31 -11.06 -7.88 5.09
C ASP A 31 -11.44 -6.49 4.56
N LYS A 32 -12.73 -6.28 4.30
CA LYS A 32 -13.28 -5.00 3.82
C LYS A 32 -13.00 -3.83 4.77
N LYS A 33 -12.71 -4.11 6.05
CA LYS A 33 -12.29 -3.09 7.03
C LYS A 33 -10.96 -2.44 6.69
N ASN A 34 -10.12 -3.09 5.88
CA ASN A 34 -8.84 -2.56 5.43
C ASN A 34 -8.96 -1.67 4.18
N LEU A 35 -10.18 -1.36 3.73
CA LEU A 35 -10.40 -0.46 2.61
C LEU A 35 -9.74 0.89 2.90
N PHE A 36 -8.85 1.30 2.00
CA PHE A 36 -8.14 2.56 2.15
C PHE A 36 -8.96 3.71 1.54
N ASP A 37 -9.45 4.60 2.39
CA ASP A 37 -10.09 5.83 1.95
C ASP A 37 -9.03 6.91 1.66
N VAL A 38 -8.85 7.19 0.36
CA VAL A 38 -7.88 8.18 -0.13
C VAL A 38 -8.31 9.61 0.23
N GLU A 39 -9.60 9.91 0.20
CA GLU A 39 -10.12 11.25 0.46
C GLU A 39 -9.98 11.61 1.95
N GLU A 40 -10.33 10.67 2.82
CA GLU A 40 -10.11 10.80 4.26
C GLU A 40 -8.62 10.98 4.58
N TYR A 41 -7.75 10.18 3.95
CA TYR A 41 -6.31 10.25 4.16
C TYR A 41 -5.71 11.60 3.78
N LEU A 42 -6.05 12.12 2.58
CA LEU A 42 -5.57 13.41 2.10
C LEU A 42 -6.07 14.56 2.99
N THR A 43 -7.35 14.51 3.36
CA THR A 43 -7.97 15.51 4.24
C THR A 43 -7.30 15.55 5.62
N ASN A 44 -6.92 14.41 6.18
CA ASN A 44 -6.25 14.32 7.47
C ASN A 44 -4.76 14.70 7.39
N ARG A 45 -4.10 14.44 6.26
CA ARG A 45 -2.69 14.83 6.02
C ARG A 45 -2.50 16.34 6.08
N ASP A 46 -3.42 17.10 5.49
CA ASP A 46 -3.39 18.57 5.51
C ASP A 46 -3.79 19.17 6.87
N LYS A 47 -4.42 18.36 7.74
CA LYS A 47 -4.89 18.73 9.07
C LYS A 47 -3.88 18.45 10.19
N ILE A 48 -2.70 17.87 9.92
CA ILE A 48 -1.68 17.65 10.95
C ILE A 48 -1.12 19.02 11.39
N LYS A 49 -1.77 19.60 12.40
CA LYS A 49 -1.33 20.80 13.10
C LYS A 49 -0.32 20.39 14.16
N ILE A 50 0.94 20.67 13.87
CA ILE A 50 2.04 20.61 14.83
C ILE A 50 1.69 21.52 16.00
N ASN A 51 1.53 20.95 17.20
CA ASN A 51 1.41 21.74 18.42
C ASN A 51 2.81 22.01 18.99
N ARG A 52 2.98 23.12 19.73
CA ARG A 52 4.30 23.63 20.17
C ARG A 52 5.12 22.63 21.00
N ASN A 53 4.50 21.55 21.50
CA ASN A 53 5.12 20.52 22.34
C ASN A 53 5.33 19.17 21.63
N SER A 54 5.10 19.05 20.32
CA SER A 54 5.33 17.77 19.64
C SER A 54 6.84 17.51 19.49
N LEU A 55 7.35 16.52 20.22
CA LEU A 55 8.73 16.04 20.06
C LEU A 55 8.80 15.14 18.82
N ILE A 56 9.38 15.68 17.74
CA ILE A 56 9.65 14.93 16.52
C ILE A 56 10.96 14.15 16.76
N THR A 57 10.85 12.91 17.24
CA THR A 57 12.03 12.03 17.34
C THR A 57 12.36 11.50 15.95
N ARG A 58 13.42 12.02 15.31
CA ARG A 58 14.03 11.42 14.12
C ARG A 58 14.89 10.23 14.57
N LEU A 59 14.47 9.02 14.21
CA LEU A 59 15.29 7.81 14.20
C LEU A 59 15.87 7.62 12.80
#